data_AF-A0A374ADC6-F1
#
_entry.id   AF-A0A374ADC6-F1
#
_cell.length_a   1.000
_cell.length_b   1.000
_cell.length_c   1.000
_cell.angle_alpha   90.00
_cell.angle_beta   90.00
_cell.angle_gamma   90.00
#
_symmetry.space_group_name_H-M   'P 1'
#
loop_
_entity.id
_entity.type
_entity.pdbx_description
1 polymer ?
#
loop_
_entity_poly.entity_id
_entity_poly.type
_entity_poly.pdbx_seq_one_letter_code
_entity_poly.pdbx_strand_id
1 'polypeptide(L)' 'MKSYEEIIQRTADFDYMMRTRLPEKYMPEVFGVTAGEDPDLRQLLHNASRNGIGITYLLFKIPYDRHKQLIKYLSK' A
#
# COMPACT_ATOMS: atom_id res chain seq x y z
N MET A 1 -8.21 5.15 19.38
CA MET A 1 -6.91 5.22 18.68
C MET A 1 -6.27 3.84 18.78
N LYS A 2 -5.74 3.31 17.69
CA LYS A 2 -4.92 2.09 17.74
C LYS A 2 -3.68 2.34 18.60
N SER A 3 -3.15 1.27 19.19
CA SER A 3 -1.84 1.38 19.84
C SER A 3 -0.76 1.63 18.78
N TYR A 4 0.35 2.23 19.19
CA TYR A 4 1.51 2.44 18.31
C TYR A 4 2.04 1.10 17.76
N GLU A 5 2.01 0.04 18.58
CA GLU A 5 2.42 -1.32 18.20
C GLU A 5 1.52 -1.91 17.12
N GLU A 6 0.20 -1.73 17.22
CA GLU A 6 -0.74 -2.20 16.20
C GLU A 6 -0.50 -1.52 14.84
N ILE A 7 -0.15 -0.22 14.84
CA ILE A 7 0.17 0.50 13.60
C ILE A 7 1.46 -0.05 12.99
N ILE A 8 2.49 -0.30 13.79
CA ILE A 8 3.75 -0.91 13.32
C ILE A 8 3.48 -2.29 12.71
N GLN A 9 2.74 -3.15 13.41
CA GLN A 9 2.47 -4.50 12.92
C GLN A 9 1.74 -4.46 11.58
N ARG A 10 0.69 -3.63 11.46
CA ARG A 10 -0.07 -3.51 10.20
C ARG A 10 0.75 -2.93 9.06
N THR A 11 1.67 -2.02 9.37
CA THR A 11 2.61 -1.46 8.40
C THR A 11 3.55 -2.55 7.88
N ALA A 12 4.07 -3.41 8.76
CA ALA A 12 4.89 -4.55 8.39
C ALA A 12 4.11 -5.61 7.61
N ASP A 13 2.87 -5.91 8.01
CA ASP A 13 1.99 -6.86 7.29
C ASP A 13 1.68 -6.37 5.88
N PHE A 14 1.45 -5.07 5.71
CA PHE A 14 1.24 -4.47 4.40
C PHE A 14 2.52 -4.52 3.55
N ASP A 15 3.69 -4.22 4.13
CA ASP A 15 4.98 -4.35 3.42
C ASP A 15 5.21 -5.80 2.96
N TYR A 16 4.94 -6.77 3.82
CA TYR A 16 5.01 -8.19 3.47
C TYR A 16 4.05 -8.54 2.33
N MET A 17 2.80 -8.05 2.38
CA MET A 17 1.83 -8.25 1.32
C MET A 17 2.30 -7.65 -0.01
N MET A 18 2.87 -6.44 0.00
CA MET A 18 3.41 -5.81 -1.21
C MET A 18 4.53 -6.65 -1.84
N ARG A 19 5.39 -7.26 -1.03
CA ARG A 19 6.52 -8.07 -1.50
C ARG A 19 6.11 -9.45 -2.01
N THR A 20 4.99 -9.98 -1.53
CA THR A 20 4.57 -11.38 -1.79
C THR A 20 3.39 -11.52 -2.73
N ARG A 21 2.59 -10.45 -2.92
CA ARG A 21 1.39 -10.48 -3.74
C ARG A 21 1.43 -9.44 -4.85
N LEU A 22 0.76 -9.78 -5.94
CA LEU A 22 0.51 -8.85 -7.04
C LEU A 22 -0.41 -7.70 -6.56
N PRO A 23 -0.12 -6.43 -6.91
CA PRO A 23 -0.94 -5.25 -6.57
C PRO A 23 -2.43 -5.43 -6.77
N GLU A 24 -2.81 -6.07 -7.87
CA GLU A 24 -4.18 -6.39 -8.27
C GLU A 24 -4.99 -7.10 -7.18
N LYS A 25 -4.32 -7.82 -6.27
CA LYS A 25 -4.95 -8.59 -5.19
C LYS A 25 -5.32 -7.74 -3.97
N TYR A 26 -4.65 -6.60 -3.75
CA TYR A 26 -4.88 -5.77 -2.56
C TYR A 26 -5.31 -4.34 -2.88
N MET A 27 -5.16 -3.88 -4.12
CA MET A 27 -5.60 -2.53 -4.54
C MET A 27 -7.07 -2.23 -4.19
N PRO A 28 -8.05 -3.14 -4.40
CA PRO A 28 -9.44 -2.84 -4.07
C PRO A 28 -9.66 -2.63 -2.56
N GLU A 29 -8.95 -3.38 -1.72
CA GLU A 29 -9.10 -3.32 -0.27
C GLU A 29 -8.41 -2.09 0.34
N VAL A 30 -7.22 -1.77 -0.17
CA VAL A 30 -6.33 -0.74 0.38
C VAL A 30 -6.64 0.64 -0.21
N PHE A 31 -6.90 0.69 -1.51
CA PHE A 31 -7.07 1.94 -2.28
C PHE A 31 -8.49 2.12 -2.83
N GLY A 32 -9.37 1.12 -2.70
CA GLY A 32 -10.75 1.23 -3.18
C GLY A 32 -10.87 1.29 -4.70
N VAL A 33 -9.84 0.87 -5.42
CA VAL A 33 -9.78 0.86 -6.89
C VAL A 33 -9.21 -0.46 -7.38
N THR A 34 -9.62 -0.87 -8.56
CA THR A 34 -9.05 -1.99 -9.29
C THR A 34 -7.85 -1.53 -10.15
N ALA A 35 -7.03 -2.49 -10.56
CA ALA A 35 -5.89 -2.23 -11.44
C ALA A 35 -6.28 -1.71 -12.84
N GLY A 36 -7.53 -1.93 -13.28
CA GLY A 36 -8.05 -1.36 -14.53
C GLY A 36 -8.52 0.09 -14.37
N GLU A 37 -8.99 0.46 -13.18
CA GLU A 37 -9.45 1.83 -12.89
C GLU A 37 -8.28 2.80 -12.63
N ASP A 38 -7.16 2.31 -12.08
CA ASP A 38 -5.96 3.11 -11.82
C ASP A 38 -4.68 2.36 -12.23
N PRO A 39 -4.32 2.37 -13.53
CA PRO A 39 -3.12 1.70 -14.02
C PRO A 39 -1.82 2.35 -13.54
N ASP A 40 -1.83 3.65 -13.24
CA ASP A 40 -0.66 4.38 -12.75
C ASP A 40 -0.32 3.95 -11.32
N LEU A 41 -1.32 3.85 -10.44
CA LEU A 41 -1.15 3.31 -9.09
C LEU A 41 -0.70 1.85 -9.14
N ARG A 42 -1.27 1.04 -10.03
CA ARG A 42 -0.83 -0.35 -10.24
C ARG A 42 0.67 -0.41 -10.58
N GLN A 43 1.14 0.41 -11.52
CA GLN A 43 2.54 0.46 -11.91
C GLN A 43 3.44 0.93 -10.77
N LEU A 44 3.02 1.95 -10.03
CA LEU A 44 3.73 2.44 -8.84
C LEU A 44 3.92 1.31 -7.81
N LEU A 45 2.86 0.55 -7.52
CA LEU A 45 2.89 -0.55 -6.56
C LEU A 45 3.79 -1.71 -7.02
N HIS A 46 3.81 -2.00 -8.33
CA HIS A 46 4.77 -2.95 -8.91
C HIS A 46 6.23 -2.48 -8.77
N ASN A 47 6.49 -1.19 -8.95
CA ASN A 47 7.83 -0.64 -8.76
C ASN A 47 8.23 -0.69 -7.27
N ALA A 48 7.29 -0.40 -6.37
CA ALA A 48 7.52 -0.45 -4.93
C ALA A 48 7.83 -1.88 -4.44
N SER A 49 7.14 -2.89 -4.97
CA SER A 49 7.37 -4.30 -4.61
C SER A 49 8.71 -4.84 -5.14
N ARG A 50 9.12 -4.44 -6.36
CA ARG A 50 10.34 -4.94 -7.02
C ARG A 50 11.63 -4.29 -6.55
N ASN A 51 11.59 -3.04 -6.12
CA ASN A 51 12.80 -2.32 -5.73
C ASN A 51 13.32 -2.69 -4.33
N GLY A 52 12.70 -3.64 -3.62
CA GLY A 52 13.15 -4.13 -2.30
C GLY A 52 12.95 -3.15 -1.13
N ILE A 53 12.45 -1.94 -1.43
CA ILE A 53 12.21 -0.86 -0.46
C ILE A 53 10.75 -0.89 0.06
N GLY A 54 9.83 -1.51 -0.69
CA GLY A 54 8.47 -1.83 -0.24
C GLY A 54 7.66 -0.59 0.16
N ILE A 55 7.05 -0.62 1.34
CA ILE A 55 6.19 0.46 1.85
C ILE A 55 6.96 1.77 2.00
N THR A 56 8.25 1.73 2.33
CA THR A 56 9.06 2.95 2.47
C THR A 56 9.14 3.69 1.13
N TYR A 57 9.29 2.99 0.01
CA TYR A 57 9.28 3.61 -1.33
C TYR A 57 7.91 4.19 -1.63
N LEU A 58 6.86 3.44 -1.31
CA LEU A 58 5.49 3.87 -1.54
C LEU A 58 5.17 5.17 -0.80
N LEU A 59 5.55 5.30 0.47
CA LEU A 59 5.32 6.51 1.27
C LEU A 59 5.95 7.76 0.67
N PHE A 60 7.08 7.65 -0.03
CA PHE A 60 7.73 8.79 -0.69
C PHE A 60 7.15 9.12 -2.08
N LYS A 61 6.46 8.18 -2.72
CA LYS A 61 6.09 8.29 -4.15
C LYS A 61 4.59 8.27 -4.41
N ILE A 62 3.78 7.81 -3.46
CA ILE A 62 2.35 7.70 -3.64
C ILE A 62 1.71 9.10 -3.73
N PRO A 63 0.74 9.33 -4.62
CA PRO A 63 0.03 10.61 -4.69
C PRO A 63 -0.65 10.99 -3.37
N TYR A 64 -0.76 12.28 -3.08
CA TYR A 64 -1.29 12.79 -1.80
C TYR A 64 -2.73 12.33 -1.51
N ASP A 65 -3.58 12.29 -2.53
CA ASP A 65 -4.96 11.78 -2.47
C ASP A 65 -5.03 10.29 -2.08
N ARG A 66 -4.06 9.48 -2.53
CA ARG A 66 -3.94 8.05 -2.22
C ARG A 66 -3.37 7.77 -0.82
N HIS A 67 -2.63 8.71 -0.23
CA HIS A 67 -2.14 8.57 1.16
C HIS A 67 -3.28 8.36 2.16
N LYS A 68 -4.40 9.07 1.99
CA LYS A 68 -5.56 8.94 2.89
C LYS A 68 -6.13 7.53 2.90
N GLN A 69 -6.13 6.86 1.75
CA GLN A 69 -6.63 5.49 1.62
C GLN A 69 -5.69 4.50 2.32
N LEU A 70 -4.38 4.63 2.10
CA LEU A 70 -3.36 3.84 2.79
C LEU A 70 -3.43 4.02 4.31
N ILE A 71 -3.48 5.27 4.79
CA ILE A 71 -3.59 5.57 6.22
C ILE A 71 -4.88 4.98 6.79
N LYS A 72 -6.01 5.11 6.08
CA LYS A 72 -7.29 4.52 6.51
C LYS A 72 -7.18 2.99 6.60
N TYR A 73 -6.54 2.34 5.63
CA TYR A 73 -6.30 0.89 5.66
C TYR A 73 -5.40 0.49 6.83
N LEU A 74 -4.29 1.18 7.07
CA LEU A 74 -3.38 0.89 8.18
C LEU A 74 -4.01 1.19 9.55
N SER A 75 -4.99 2.09 9.60
CA SER A 75 -5.68 2.51 10.83
C SER A 75 -6.97 1.73 11.14
N LYS A 76 -7.39 0.78 10.28
CA LYS A 76 -8.64 -0.01 10.40
C LYS A 76 -8.62 -0.97 11.59
#